data_AF-A0A7S0YHZ4-F1
#
_entry.id   AF-A0A7S0YHZ4-F1
#
_cell.length_a   1.000
_cell.length_b   1.000
_cell.length_c   1.000
_cell.angle_alpha   90.00
_cell.angle_beta   90.00
_cell.angle_gamma   90.00
#
_symmetry.space_group_name_H-M   'P 1'
#
loop_
_entity.id
_entity.type
_entity.pdbx_description
1 polymer ?
#
loop_
_entity_poly.entity_id
_entity_poly.type
_entity_poly.pdbx_seq_one_letter_code
_entity_poly.pdbx_strand_id
1 'polypeptide(L)'
;NNNNNNNKNTANRSTTTVDTPQNCPRLVDLIHLQEERLWPAFYAYLGRTLLVNNIQQALDISAGSKWKRHVTLDGKMVNETGTMSGGGRPVTGKIHLGKAARKNDAELKKMLTHLQDLEKKIQELESDLRDVRMAAAAADQRVKAAAMAKREAEAAEPLRRMEAAAARHKVADIERRWDALVAASQVDEAEATQVAALEVAAKEADDEVTQLKEECQKLTSRATELKKRIANVGGAALKKLKDAVSKLRNSVEEKLACGGRMEAGAKAHRRAIERLKKEVTRGSTEAHKLEEEIEKCAQVTEEMDVQGMAVLEERDRVEVEEKTLAQKLEALRASHAKLEEKVSSLKNEIQMIDAKLIQIREAEETQIQLREGALEMVAKLRQELKKIARDASYSGEGYEVDDAAVEEDRLWESEQDRLWALEEEQKRREEE
;
A
#
# COMPACT_ATOMS: atom_id res chain seq x y z
N ASN A 1 49.44 -65.52 125.50
CA ASN A 1 49.57 -66.99 125.30
C ASN A 1 48.22 -67.61 125.57
N ASN A 2 47.69 -68.47 124.68
CA ASN A 2 46.37 -69.16 124.73
C ASN A 2 45.12 -68.29 125.02
N ASN A 3 44.09 -68.28 124.17
CA ASN A 3 43.28 -69.46 123.89
C ASN A 3 42.71 -69.47 122.46
N ASN A 4 42.95 -70.57 121.75
CA ASN A 4 42.49 -70.80 120.38
C ASN A 4 41.17 -71.61 120.41
N ASN A 5 40.05 -70.93 120.63
CA ASN A 5 38.76 -71.59 120.86
C ASN A 5 37.99 -71.91 119.57
N ASN A 6 38.09 -73.18 119.18
CA ASN A 6 37.00 -74.02 118.63
C ASN A 6 35.90 -73.36 117.79
N ASN A 7 35.94 -73.62 116.48
CA ASN A 7 34.70 -73.80 115.71
C ASN A 7 34.81 -74.90 114.64
N LYS A 8 35.17 -76.12 115.08
CA LYS A 8 35.04 -77.34 114.28
C LYS A 8 33.62 -77.88 114.39
N ASN A 9 32.66 -77.23 113.73
CA ASN A 9 31.28 -77.71 113.72
C ASN A 9 31.10 -78.78 112.61
N THR A 10 31.56 -80.00 112.89
CA THR A 10 31.38 -81.16 112.01
C THR A 10 29.91 -81.55 111.96
N ALA A 11 29.21 -81.14 110.90
CA ALA A 11 27.81 -81.48 110.64
C ALA A 11 27.64 -82.96 110.20
N ASN A 12 28.05 -83.89 111.07
CA ASN A 12 27.55 -85.25 111.04
C ASN A 12 26.04 -85.25 111.32
N ARG A 13 25.34 -86.30 110.90
CA ARG A 13 23.90 -86.49 111.10
C ARG A 13 23.54 -86.61 112.60
N SER A 14 23.46 -85.47 113.29
CA SER A 14 23.20 -85.44 114.74
C SER A 14 21.76 -85.82 115.03
N THR A 15 21.56 -86.93 115.72
CA THR A 15 20.26 -87.46 116.17
C THR A 15 19.65 -86.67 117.34
N THR A 16 20.07 -85.42 117.54
CA THR A 16 19.51 -84.51 118.54
C THR A 16 18.08 -84.16 118.18
N THR A 17 17.15 -84.50 119.06
CA THR A 17 15.73 -84.12 118.99
C THR A 17 15.60 -82.61 119.08
N VAL A 18 15.46 -81.96 117.93
CA VAL A 18 15.19 -80.52 117.87
C VAL A 18 13.71 -80.28 118.04
N ASP A 19 13.35 -79.44 119.02
CA ASP A 19 11.97 -79.06 119.25
C ASP A 19 11.36 -78.32 118.03
N THR A 20 10.24 -78.87 117.56
CA THR A 20 9.51 -78.43 116.36
C THR A 20 8.06 -78.09 116.72
N PRO A 21 7.57 -76.91 116.31
CA PRO A 21 6.21 -76.48 116.62
C PRO A 21 5.18 -77.47 116.05
N GLN A 22 4.16 -77.77 116.86
CA GLN A 22 3.11 -78.73 116.54
C GLN A 22 3.61 -80.13 116.10
N ASN A 23 4.83 -80.53 116.51
CA ASN A 23 5.46 -81.81 116.14
C ASN A 23 5.55 -82.05 114.61
N CYS A 24 5.71 -80.97 113.83
CA CYS A 24 5.83 -81.06 112.37
C CYS A 24 7.22 -81.60 111.95
N PRO A 25 7.30 -82.66 111.13
CA PRO A 25 8.58 -83.25 110.75
C PRO A 25 9.41 -82.27 109.89
N ARG A 26 10.73 -82.21 110.14
CA ARG A 26 11.65 -81.40 109.33
C ARG A 26 11.87 -82.10 107.99
N LEU A 27 11.78 -81.36 106.90
CA LEU A 27 11.94 -81.91 105.55
C LEU A 27 13.32 -82.56 105.34
N VAL A 28 14.36 -82.04 106.00
CA VAL A 28 15.72 -82.58 105.93
C VAL A 28 15.83 -84.00 106.53
N ASP A 29 15.09 -84.31 107.61
CA ASP A 29 15.18 -85.61 108.30
C ASP A 29 14.57 -86.76 107.47
N LEU A 30 13.64 -86.42 106.58
CA LEU A 30 12.97 -87.33 105.64
C LEU A 30 13.84 -87.68 104.42
N ILE A 31 14.98 -87.01 104.23
CA ILE A 31 15.86 -87.20 103.07
C ILE A 31 16.96 -88.21 103.41
N HIS A 32 17.18 -89.16 102.50
CA HIS A 32 18.28 -90.11 102.57
C HIS A 32 19.16 -89.94 101.33
N LEU A 33 20.40 -89.48 101.54
CA LEU A 33 21.37 -89.26 100.47
C LEU A 33 22.18 -90.53 100.20
N GLN A 34 22.60 -90.73 98.95
CA GLN A 34 23.54 -91.80 98.59
C GLN A 34 24.97 -91.46 99.00
N GLU A 35 25.36 -90.18 98.92
CA GLU A 35 26.65 -89.67 99.36
C GLU A 35 26.48 -88.79 100.60
N GLU A 36 26.83 -89.33 101.78
CA GLU A 36 26.68 -88.60 103.06
C GLU A 36 27.57 -87.34 103.13
N ARG A 37 28.64 -87.27 102.32
CA ARG A 37 29.48 -86.06 102.15
C ARG A 37 28.68 -84.82 101.73
N LEU A 38 27.56 -84.99 101.03
CA LEU A 38 26.70 -83.89 100.57
C LEU A 38 25.72 -83.40 101.66
N TRP A 39 25.60 -84.11 102.78
CA TRP A 39 24.68 -83.78 103.87
C TRP A 39 24.77 -82.33 104.39
N PRO A 40 25.97 -81.73 104.59
CA PRO A 40 26.07 -80.34 105.04
C PRO A 40 25.41 -79.33 104.09
N ALA A 41 25.45 -79.58 102.78
CA ALA A 41 24.83 -78.70 101.78
C ALA A 41 23.30 -78.80 101.82
N PHE A 42 22.75 -80.02 101.93
CA PHE A 42 21.31 -80.23 102.11
C PHE A 42 20.82 -79.65 103.43
N TYR A 43 21.58 -79.80 104.52
CA TYR A 43 21.25 -79.22 105.81
C TYR A 43 21.28 -77.68 105.79
N ALA A 44 22.25 -77.07 105.10
CA ALA A 44 22.31 -75.61 104.95
C ALA A 44 21.07 -75.03 104.24
N TYR A 45 20.54 -75.73 103.22
CA TYR A 45 19.39 -75.26 102.44
C TYR A 45 18.03 -75.64 103.07
N LEU A 46 17.88 -76.89 103.52
CA LEU A 46 16.60 -77.45 103.99
C LEU A 46 16.46 -77.51 105.51
N GLY A 47 17.53 -77.29 106.29
CA GLY A 47 17.54 -77.48 107.74
C GLY A 47 16.58 -76.61 108.56
N ARG A 48 15.99 -75.56 107.96
CA ARG A 48 14.93 -74.71 108.54
C ARG A 48 13.55 -74.91 107.89
N THR A 49 13.35 -75.98 107.14
CA THR A 49 12.12 -76.27 106.40
C THR A 49 11.28 -77.33 107.12
N LEU A 50 10.04 -76.99 107.48
CA LEU A 50 9.07 -77.92 108.03
C LEU A 50 8.12 -78.43 106.96
N LEU A 51 7.76 -79.72 107.05
CA LEU A 51 6.65 -80.30 106.31
C LEU A 51 5.38 -80.13 107.16
N VAL A 52 4.37 -79.47 106.59
CA VAL A 52 3.07 -79.18 107.20
C VAL A 52 1.95 -79.82 106.38
N ASN A 53 0.77 -80.01 106.96
CA ASN A 53 -0.36 -80.58 106.23
C ASN A 53 -1.04 -79.53 105.34
N ASN A 54 -1.25 -78.31 105.85
CA ASN A 54 -2.03 -77.26 105.19
C ASN A 54 -1.35 -75.89 105.25
N ILE A 55 -1.69 -74.96 104.34
CA ILE A 55 -1.19 -73.57 104.39
C ILE A 55 -1.62 -72.86 105.68
N GLN A 56 -2.84 -73.09 106.18
CA GLN A 56 -3.28 -72.47 107.43
C GLN A 56 -2.32 -72.82 108.58
N GLN A 57 -1.95 -74.10 108.68
CA GLN A 57 -0.96 -74.57 109.65
C GLN A 57 0.42 -73.91 109.45
N ALA A 58 0.84 -73.64 108.21
CA ALA A 58 2.07 -72.87 107.94
C ALA A 58 1.99 -71.43 108.46
N LEU A 59 0.83 -70.77 108.31
CA LEU A 59 0.62 -69.39 108.79
C LEU A 59 0.60 -69.35 110.33
N ASP A 60 -0.14 -70.26 110.95
CA ASP A 60 -0.27 -70.38 112.41
C ASP A 60 1.11 -70.66 113.05
N ILE A 61 1.93 -71.52 112.44
CA ILE A 61 3.30 -71.81 112.91
C ILE A 61 4.25 -70.64 112.60
N SER A 62 4.13 -69.97 111.45
CA SER A 62 5.02 -68.87 111.07
C SER A 62 4.92 -67.65 112.01
N ALA A 63 3.79 -67.50 112.72
CA ALA A 63 3.61 -66.44 113.72
C ALA A 63 4.47 -66.68 114.97
N GLY A 64 5.59 -65.96 115.07
CA GLY A 64 6.48 -65.99 116.25
C GLY A 64 7.51 -67.13 116.28
N SER A 65 7.49 -68.06 115.33
CA SER A 65 8.45 -69.16 115.26
C SER A 65 9.77 -68.79 114.60
N LYS A 66 10.86 -69.47 115.01
CA LYS A 66 12.15 -69.50 114.30
C LYS A 66 12.10 -70.27 112.98
N TRP A 67 11.07 -71.10 112.80
CA TRP A 67 10.79 -71.86 111.59
C TRP A 67 9.88 -71.02 110.70
N LYS A 68 10.41 -70.49 109.60
CA LYS A 68 9.67 -69.58 108.69
C LYS A 68 9.48 -70.14 107.27
N ARG A 69 10.06 -71.31 106.95
CA ARG A 69 9.84 -72.00 105.66
C ARG A 69 9.02 -73.27 105.89
N HIS A 70 7.87 -73.35 105.23
CA HIS A 70 6.88 -74.41 105.40
C HIS A 70 6.47 -74.94 104.03
N VAL A 71 6.45 -76.26 103.85
CA VAL A 71 6.04 -76.93 102.62
C VAL A 71 4.88 -77.87 102.92
N THR A 72 3.85 -77.86 102.07
CA THR A 72 2.73 -78.81 102.14
C THR A 72 2.96 -80.01 101.22
N LEU A 73 2.30 -81.14 101.52
CA LEU A 73 2.30 -82.32 100.64
C LEU A 73 1.78 -82.01 99.22
N ASP A 74 0.87 -81.04 99.09
CA ASP A 74 0.34 -80.52 97.82
C ASP A 74 1.37 -79.73 96.98
N GLY A 75 2.59 -79.51 97.50
CA GLY A 75 3.62 -78.70 96.84
C GLY A 75 3.44 -77.19 96.97
N LYS A 76 2.49 -76.73 97.80
CA LYS A 76 2.34 -75.32 98.16
C LYS A 76 3.33 -74.97 99.28
N MET A 77 3.98 -73.81 99.22
CA MET A 77 5.05 -73.43 100.15
C MET A 77 4.93 -71.97 100.60
N VAL A 78 5.17 -71.74 101.90
CA VAL A 78 5.34 -70.42 102.51
C VAL A 78 6.82 -70.19 102.80
N ASN A 79 7.39 -69.12 102.25
CA ASN A 79 8.80 -68.75 102.43
C ASN A 79 9.02 -67.81 103.62
N GLU A 80 10.29 -67.69 104.03
CA GLU A 80 10.71 -66.87 105.18
C GLU A 80 10.37 -65.37 105.06
N THR A 81 10.17 -64.90 103.82
CA THR A 81 9.74 -63.55 103.43
C THR A 81 8.21 -63.35 103.47
N GLY A 82 7.43 -64.37 103.84
CA GLY A 82 5.98 -64.38 103.75
C GLY A 82 5.45 -64.69 102.34
N THR A 83 6.32 -64.87 101.34
CA THR A 83 5.90 -65.20 99.96
C THR A 83 5.29 -66.61 99.90
N MET A 84 4.03 -66.70 99.51
CA MET A 84 3.33 -67.97 99.26
C MET A 84 3.44 -68.38 97.79
N SER A 85 3.71 -69.65 97.54
CA SER A 85 3.72 -70.25 96.20
C SER A 85 2.73 -71.42 96.15
N GLY A 86 1.84 -71.43 95.16
CA GLY A 86 0.72 -72.38 95.12
C GLY A 86 -0.21 -72.28 93.90
N GLY A 87 0.30 -71.86 92.74
CA GLY A 87 -0.46 -71.81 91.49
C GLY A 87 0.15 -72.69 90.39
N GLY A 88 -0.69 -73.32 89.56
CA GLY A 88 -0.27 -74.22 88.49
C GLY A 88 -0.12 -75.69 88.90
N ARG A 89 0.21 -76.56 87.95
CA ARG A 89 0.44 -77.99 88.20
C ARG A 89 1.79 -78.16 88.93
N PRO A 90 1.87 -78.86 90.07
CA PRO A 90 3.11 -79.00 90.83
C PRO A 90 4.15 -79.78 90.02
N VAL A 91 5.41 -79.34 90.09
CA VAL A 91 6.53 -79.96 89.35
C VAL A 91 7.05 -81.18 90.11
N THR A 92 6.43 -82.33 89.85
CA THR A 92 6.82 -83.65 90.39
C THR A 92 8.06 -84.21 89.69
N GLY A 93 8.78 -85.16 90.34
CA GLY A 93 9.86 -85.94 89.71
C GLY A 93 11.28 -85.37 89.80
N LYS A 94 11.48 -84.17 90.39
CA LYS A 94 12.82 -83.59 90.61
C LYS A 94 13.71 -84.41 91.57
N ILE A 95 13.10 -85.14 92.49
CA ILE A 95 13.78 -86.05 93.43
C ILE A 95 13.40 -87.48 93.04
N HIS A 96 14.41 -88.31 92.78
CA HIS A 96 14.23 -89.70 92.36
C HIS A 96 14.28 -90.62 93.59
N LEU A 97 13.21 -91.37 93.85
CA LEU A 97 13.17 -92.32 94.96
C LEU A 97 13.69 -93.70 94.53
N GLY A 98 14.63 -94.25 95.30
CA GLY A 98 15.10 -95.63 95.14
C GLY A 98 15.71 -95.95 93.78
N LYS A 99 15.32 -97.10 93.19
CA LYS A 99 15.89 -97.62 91.93
C LYS A 99 15.58 -96.78 90.68
N ALA A 100 14.65 -95.82 90.76
CA ALA A 100 14.31 -94.94 89.64
C ALA A 100 15.46 -94.01 89.24
N ALA A 101 16.35 -93.66 90.17
CA ALA A 101 17.51 -92.77 89.91
C ALA A 101 18.53 -93.31 88.89
N ARG A 102 18.38 -94.55 88.39
CA ARG A 102 19.33 -95.24 87.50
C ARG A 102 18.81 -95.56 86.10
N LYS A 103 17.62 -95.09 85.69
CA LYS A 103 16.95 -95.55 84.45
C LYS A 103 16.61 -94.47 83.40
N ASN A 104 17.11 -93.25 83.56
CA ASN A 104 16.63 -92.11 82.77
C ASN A 104 17.06 -92.11 81.29
N ASP A 105 18.21 -92.70 80.93
CA ASP A 105 18.76 -92.58 79.56
C ASP A 105 17.86 -93.19 78.47
N ALA A 106 17.14 -94.27 78.78
CA ALA A 106 16.22 -94.92 77.84
C ALA A 106 14.91 -94.15 77.66
N GLU A 107 14.43 -93.48 78.71
CA GLU A 107 13.24 -92.63 78.67
C GLU A 107 13.55 -91.28 78.02
N LEU A 108 14.73 -90.71 78.30
CA LEU A 108 15.23 -89.50 77.67
C LEU A 108 15.37 -89.68 76.15
N LYS A 109 15.92 -90.80 75.67
CA LYS A 109 15.99 -91.10 74.23
C LYS A 109 14.60 -91.16 73.57
N LYS A 110 13.62 -91.78 74.23
CA LYS A 110 12.22 -91.82 73.73
C LYS A 110 11.57 -90.43 73.71
N MET A 111 11.85 -89.59 74.70
CA MET A 111 11.39 -88.20 74.72
C MET A 111 12.03 -87.38 73.59
N LEU A 112 13.34 -87.54 73.35
CA LEU A 112 14.04 -86.85 72.27
C LEU A 112 13.51 -87.25 70.88
N THR A 113 13.28 -88.54 70.62
CA THR A 113 12.66 -88.97 69.35
C THR A 113 11.23 -88.44 69.22
N HIS A 114 10.45 -88.43 70.31
CA HIS A 114 9.09 -87.90 70.29
C HIS A 114 9.05 -86.38 70.04
N LEU A 115 10.00 -85.62 70.59
CA LEU A 115 10.15 -84.19 70.29
C LEU A 115 10.49 -83.97 68.81
N GLN A 116 11.42 -84.73 68.25
CA GLN A 116 11.75 -84.64 66.81
C GLN A 116 10.55 -84.98 65.91
N ASP A 117 9.72 -85.96 66.29
CA ASP A 117 8.49 -86.29 65.56
C ASP A 117 7.42 -85.19 65.68
N LEU A 118 7.36 -84.48 66.81
CA LEU A 118 6.47 -83.34 67.01
C LEU A 118 6.96 -82.10 66.23
N GLU A 119 8.27 -81.83 66.23
CA GLU A 119 8.88 -80.75 65.45
C GLU A 119 8.63 -80.92 63.94
N LYS A 120 8.77 -82.14 63.40
CA LYS A 120 8.41 -82.45 62.02
C LYS A 120 6.93 -82.19 61.73
N LYS A 121 6.02 -82.67 62.59
CA LYS A 121 4.57 -82.43 62.43
C LYS A 121 4.21 -80.95 62.50
N ILE A 122 4.90 -80.16 63.31
CA ILE A 122 4.73 -78.70 63.35
C ILE A 122 5.17 -78.10 62.00
N GLN A 123 6.33 -78.48 61.46
CA GLN A 123 6.81 -78.00 60.17
C GLN A 123 5.90 -78.39 58.99
N GLU A 124 5.38 -79.63 59.00
CA GLU A 124 4.39 -80.13 58.03
C GLU A 124 3.10 -79.28 58.11
N LEU A 125 2.50 -79.14 59.29
CA LEU A 125 1.29 -78.34 59.49
C LEU A 125 1.50 -76.84 59.18
N GLU A 126 2.69 -76.28 59.44
CA GLU A 126 3.05 -74.92 59.04
C GLU A 126 3.23 -74.77 57.52
N SER A 127 3.59 -75.83 56.80
CA SER A 127 3.56 -75.86 55.33
C SER A 127 2.13 -75.90 54.82
N ASP A 128 1.33 -76.89 55.26
CA ASP A 128 -0.07 -77.05 54.86
C ASP A 128 -0.88 -75.78 55.11
N LEU A 129 -0.68 -75.13 56.26
CA LEU A 129 -1.35 -73.89 56.62
C LEU A 129 -0.93 -72.71 55.73
N ARG A 130 0.33 -72.65 55.28
CA ARG A 130 0.77 -71.66 54.28
C ARG A 130 0.12 -71.93 52.93
N ASP A 131 0.09 -73.18 52.47
CA ASP A 131 -0.48 -73.56 51.18
C ASP A 131 -2.00 -73.32 51.13
N VAL A 132 -2.72 -73.66 52.20
CA VAL A 132 -4.15 -73.34 52.36
C VAL A 132 -4.40 -71.83 52.39
N ARG A 133 -3.55 -71.03 53.05
CA ARG A 133 -3.66 -69.56 53.03
C ARG A 133 -3.43 -68.99 51.63
N MET A 134 -2.45 -69.50 50.88
CA MET A 134 -2.21 -69.08 49.49
C MET A 134 -3.40 -69.46 48.59
N ALA A 135 -3.93 -70.67 48.73
CA ALA A 135 -5.11 -71.14 47.99
C ALA A 135 -6.35 -70.30 48.29
N ALA A 136 -6.59 -69.96 49.56
CA ALA A 136 -7.69 -69.09 49.98
C ALA A 136 -7.55 -67.67 49.41
N ALA A 137 -6.36 -67.06 49.48
CA ALA A 137 -6.10 -65.75 48.90
C ALA A 137 -6.29 -65.72 47.37
N ALA A 138 -5.86 -66.78 46.68
CA ALA A 138 -6.07 -66.94 45.24
C ALA A 138 -7.56 -67.13 44.89
N ALA A 139 -8.32 -67.88 45.70
CA ALA A 139 -9.76 -68.03 45.55
C ALA A 139 -10.49 -66.70 45.74
N ASP A 140 -10.16 -65.92 46.79
CA ASP A 140 -10.71 -64.59 47.04
C ASP A 140 -10.46 -63.62 45.88
N GLN A 141 -9.26 -63.64 45.28
CA GLN A 141 -8.98 -62.82 44.10
C GLN A 141 -9.80 -63.26 42.88
N ARG A 142 -9.99 -64.57 42.66
CA ARG A 142 -10.86 -65.08 41.58
C ARG A 142 -12.32 -64.69 41.79
N VAL A 143 -12.83 -64.75 43.03
CA VAL A 143 -14.19 -64.31 43.37
C VAL A 143 -14.36 -62.82 43.13
N LYS A 144 -13.39 -61.98 43.52
CA LYS A 144 -13.41 -60.53 43.25
C LYS A 144 -13.37 -60.22 41.75
N ALA A 145 -12.51 -60.90 40.99
CA ALA A 145 -12.43 -60.74 39.54
C ALA A 145 -13.75 -61.16 38.85
N ALA A 146 -14.33 -62.29 39.23
CA ALA A 146 -15.61 -62.76 38.70
C ALA A 146 -16.77 -61.81 39.07
N ALA A 147 -16.78 -61.24 40.28
CA ALA A 147 -17.77 -60.24 40.68
C ALA A 147 -17.67 -58.94 39.88
N MET A 148 -16.45 -58.47 39.58
CA MET A 148 -16.24 -57.31 38.71
C MET A 148 -16.69 -57.59 37.26
N ALA A 149 -16.26 -58.72 36.67
CA ALA A 149 -16.67 -59.11 35.32
C ALA A 149 -18.20 -59.29 35.20
N LYS A 150 -18.85 -59.85 36.24
CA LYS A 150 -20.31 -59.92 36.33
C LYS A 150 -20.94 -58.53 36.30
N ARG A 151 -20.46 -57.60 37.13
CA ARG A 151 -20.98 -56.22 37.21
C ARG A 151 -20.80 -55.46 35.90
N GLU A 152 -19.69 -55.67 35.19
CA GLU A 152 -19.44 -55.12 33.86
C GLU A 152 -20.42 -55.69 32.82
N ALA A 153 -20.68 -57.00 32.85
CA ALA A 153 -21.67 -57.64 32.00
C ALA A 153 -23.10 -57.13 32.26
N GLU A 154 -23.52 -57.03 33.54
CA GLU A 154 -24.82 -56.48 33.94
C GLU A 154 -24.98 -55.00 33.52
N ALA A 155 -23.91 -54.21 33.56
CA ALA A 155 -23.91 -52.82 33.07
C ALA A 155 -23.97 -52.72 31.53
N ALA A 156 -23.40 -53.70 30.81
CA ALA A 156 -23.44 -53.76 29.35
C ALA A 156 -24.76 -54.32 28.79
N GLU A 157 -25.45 -55.21 29.52
CA GLU A 157 -26.72 -55.84 29.11
C GLU A 157 -27.77 -54.85 28.59
N PRO A 158 -28.14 -53.74 29.28
CA PRO A 158 -29.18 -52.84 28.81
C PRO A 158 -28.83 -52.17 27.48
N LEU A 159 -27.56 -51.83 27.26
CA LEU A 159 -27.09 -51.28 25.98
C LEU A 159 -27.22 -52.31 24.87
N ARG A 160 -26.73 -53.53 25.09
CA ARG A 160 -26.85 -54.64 24.11
C ARG A 160 -28.31 -55.00 23.80
N ARG A 161 -29.18 -54.93 24.80
CA ARG A 161 -30.62 -55.15 24.65
C ARG A 161 -31.28 -54.05 23.81
N MET A 162 -30.89 -52.79 24.00
CA MET A 162 -31.34 -51.67 23.17
C MET A 162 -30.82 -51.77 21.73
N GLU A 163 -29.55 -52.11 21.53
CA GLU A 163 -28.96 -52.39 20.21
C GLU A 163 -29.72 -53.50 19.47
N ALA A 164 -30.01 -54.62 20.15
CA ALA A 164 -30.76 -55.73 19.58
C ALA A 164 -32.22 -55.37 19.25
N ALA A 165 -32.88 -54.55 20.08
CA ALA A 165 -34.23 -54.05 19.79
C ALA A 165 -34.23 -53.12 18.57
N ALA A 166 -33.28 -52.18 18.48
CA ALA A 166 -33.13 -51.28 17.35
C ALA A 166 -32.80 -52.05 16.04
N ALA A 167 -31.99 -53.10 16.11
CA ALA A 167 -31.72 -53.98 14.98
C ALA A 167 -32.99 -54.71 14.50
N ARG A 168 -33.80 -55.26 15.42
CA ARG A 168 -35.08 -55.91 15.09
C ARG A 168 -36.07 -54.95 14.44
N HIS A 169 -36.18 -53.71 14.94
CA HIS A 169 -37.00 -52.68 14.30
C HIS A 169 -36.55 -52.39 12.85
N LYS A 170 -35.23 -52.24 12.63
CA LYS A 170 -34.68 -52.05 11.28
C LYS A 170 -35.00 -53.22 10.34
N VAL A 171 -34.90 -54.47 10.81
CA VAL A 171 -35.27 -55.65 10.00
C VAL A 171 -36.75 -55.59 9.61
N ALA A 172 -37.65 -55.39 10.57
CA ALA A 172 -39.09 -55.31 10.29
C ALA A 172 -39.47 -54.15 9.35
N ASP A 173 -38.78 -53.01 9.43
CA ASP A 173 -39.00 -51.88 8.52
C ASP A 173 -38.41 -52.14 7.12
N ILE A 174 -37.33 -52.90 7.01
CA ILE A 174 -36.78 -53.35 5.72
C ILE A 174 -37.70 -54.39 5.07
N GLU A 175 -38.22 -55.35 5.83
CA GLU A 175 -39.18 -56.37 5.35
C GLU A 175 -40.46 -55.69 4.80
N ARG A 176 -41.06 -54.75 5.54
CA ARG A 176 -42.21 -53.97 5.04
C ARG A 176 -41.92 -53.21 3.74
N ARG A 177 -40.74 -52.60 3.63
CA ARG A 177 -40.33 -51.88 2.41
C ARG A 177 -40.09 -52.85 1.26
N TRP A 178 -39.51 -54.01 1.54
CA TRP A 178 -39.32 -55.07 0.57
C TRP A 178 -40.65 -55.55 0.01
N ASP A 179 -41.62 -55.88 0.87
CA ASP A 179 -42.95 -56.32 0.44
C ASP A 179 -43.67 -55.25 -0.40
N ALA A 180 -43.57 -53.97 0.00
CA ALA A 180 -44.12 -52.86 -0.77
C ALA A 180 -43.42 -52.65 -2.13
N LEU A 181 -42.10 -52.84 -2.19
CA LEU A 181 -41.32 -52.81 -3.44
C LEU A 181 -41.66 -54.00 -4.35
N VAL A 182 -41.81 -55.20 -3.79
CA VAL A 182 -42.22 -56.39 -4.54
C VAL A 182 -43.61 -56.16 -5.15
N ALA A 183 -44.58 -55.69 -4.35
CA ALA A 183 -45.91 -55.36 -4.84
C ALA A 183 -45.89 -54.27 -5.93
N ALA A 184 -45.10 -53.21 -5.76
CA ALA A 184 -44.96 -52.15 -6.78
C ALA A 184 -44.14 -52.57 -8.02
N SER A 185 -43.40 -53.68 -7.96
CA SER A 185 -42.63 -54.23 -9.07
C SER A 185 -43.36 -55.33 -9.85
N GLN A 186 -44.51 -55.79 -9.34
CA GLN A 186 -45.39 -56.66 -10.11
C GLN A 186 -46.07 -55.80 -11.18
N VAL A 187 -45.58 -55.96 -12.42
CA VAL A 187 -46.17 -55.34 -13.61
C VAL A 187 -47.62 -55.77 -13.71
N ASP A 188 -48.54 -54.81 -13.63
CA ASP A 188 -49.96 -55.08 -13.76
C ASP A 188 -50.26 -55.69 -15.15
N GLU A 189 -51.25 -56.57 -15.24
CA GLU A 189 -51.63 -57.22 -16.51
C GLU A 189 -52.04 -56.19 -17.58
N ALA A 190 -52.51 -55.02 -17.15
CA ALA A 190 -52.76 -53.84 -17.99
C ALA A 190 -51.48 -53.20 -18.57
N GLU A 191 -50.38 -53.15 -17.80
CA GLU A 191 -49.09 -52.65 -18.28
C GLU A 191 -48.42 -53.67 -19.22
N ALA A 192 -48.47 -54.96 -18.88
CA ALA A 192 -47.96 -56.03 -19.73
C ALA A 192 -48.66 -56.08 -21.10
N THR A 193 -49.99 -55.90 -21.14
CA THR A 193 -50.75 -55.81 -22.39
C THR A 193 -50.48 -54.54 -23.17
N GLN A 194 -50.25 -53.40 -22.51
CA GLN A 194 -49.79 -52.17 -23.20
C GLN A 194 -48.41 -52.33 -23.82
N VAL A 195 -47.44 -52.93 -23.12
CA VAL A 195 -46.11 -53.21 -23.67
C VAL A 195 -46.20 -54.13 -24.89
N ALA A 196 -46.98 -55.21 -24.81
CA ALA A 196 -47.20 -56.10 -25.96
C ALA A 196 -47.86 -55.38 -27.15
N ALA A 197 -48.84 -54.50 -26.92
CA ALA A 197 -49.46 -53.70 -27.98
C ALA A 197 -48.48 -52.70 -28.62
N LEU A 198 -47.62 -52.05 -27.82
CA LEU A 198 -46.56 -51.16 -28.31
C LEU A 198 -45.49 -51.92 -29.10
N GLU A 199 -45.13 -53.14 -28.70
CA GLU A 199 -44.21 -53.99 -29.48
C GLU A 199 -44.79 -54.41 -30.84
N VAL A 200 -46.10 -54.65 -30.93
CA VAL A 200 -46.77 -54.93 -32.21
C VAL A 200 -46.77 -53.69 -33.08
N ALA A 201 -47.21 -52.54 -32.56
CA ALA A 201 -47.22 -51.28 -33.29
C ALA A 201 -45.82 -50.83 -33.75
N ALA A 202 -44.77 -51.10 -32.95
CA ALA A 202 -43.38 -50.84 -33.34
C ALA A 202 -42.93 -51.72 -34.52
N LYS A 203 -43.30 -53.01 -34.53
CA LYS A 203 -43.01 -53.93 -35.65
C LYS A 203 -43.75 -53.53 -36.92
N GLU A 204 -45.02 -53.16 -36.81
CA GLU A 204 -45.81 -52.65 -37.94
C GLU A 204 -45.20 -51.37 -38.53
N ALA A 205 -44.76 -50.43 -37.68
CA ALA A 205 -44.09 -49.21 -38.12
C ALA A 205 -42.70 -49.48 -38.77
N ASP A 206 -41.92 -50.42 -38.25
CA ASP A 206 -40.66 -50.85 -38.88
C ASP A 206 -40.91 -51.49 -40.25
N ASP A 207 -41.92 -52.36 -40.38
CA ASP A 207 -42.32 -52.98 -41.64
C ASP A 207 -42.75 -51.92 -42.68
N GLU A 208 -43.61 -50.95 -42.31
CA GLU A 208 -43.97 -49.81 -43.17
C GLU A 208 -42.73 -49.01 -43.61
N VAL A 209 -41.81 -48.74 -42.68
CA VAL A 209 -40.55 -48.03 -42.96
C VAL A 209 -39.66 -48.82 -43.93
N THR A 210 -39.63 -50.16 -43.88
CA THR A 210 -38.89 -50.96 -44.88
C THR A 210 -39.54 -50.88 -46.26
N GLN A 211 -40.87 -50.99 -46.34
CA GLN A 211 -41.61 -50.89 -47.61
C GLN A 211 -41.40 -49.50 -48.26
N LEU A 212 -41.54 -48.42 -47.49
CA LEU A 212 -41.30 -47.05 -47.97
C LEU A 212 -39.86 -46.83 -48.44
N LYS A 213 -38.87 -47.46 -47.78
CA LYS A 213 -37.47 -47.43 -48.23
C LYS A 213 -37.30 -48.13 -49.59
N GLU A 214 -37.92 -49.28 -49.81
CA GLU A 214 -37.88 -49.96 -51.10
C GLU A 214 -38.56 -49.15 -52.21
N GLU A 215 -39.72 -48.56 -51.94
CA GLU A 215 -40.40 -47.68 -52.90
C GLU A 215 -39.56 -46.45 -53.25
N CYS A 216 -38.94 -45.82 -52.25
CA CYS A 216 -37.98 -44.74 -52.47
C CYS A 216 -36.77 -45.19 -53.32
N GLN A 217 -36.26 -46.41 -53.15
CA GLN A 217 -35.21 -46.96 -54.01
C GLN A 217 -35.68 -47.22 -55.45
N LYS A 218 -36.90 -47.73 -55.63
CA LYS A 218 -37.54 -47.93 -56.96
C LYS A 218 -37.78 -46.59 -57.67
N LEU A 219 -38.23 -45.56 -56.95
CA LEU A 219 -38.42 -44.21 -57.48
C LEU A 219 -37.10 -43.50 -57.80
N THR A 220 -36.10 -43.57 -56.91
CA THR A 220 -34.79 -42.95 -57.14
C THR A 220 -34.04 -43.60 -58.28
N SER A 221 -34.03 -44.94 -58.40
CA SER A 221 -33.43 -45.63 -59.55
C SER A 221 -34.08 -45.20 -60.86
N ARG A 222 -35.42 -45.21 -60.96
CA ARG A 222 -36.18 -44.69 -62.11
C ARG A 222 -35.88 -43.22 -62.40
N ALA A 223 -35.73 -42.37 -61.37
CA ALA A 223 -35.34 -40.97 -61.54
C ALA A 223 -33.90 -40.82 -62.06
N THR A 224 -32.95 -41.66 -61.64
CA THR A 224 -31.59 -41.67 -62.22
C THR A 224 -31.56 -42.18 -63.65
N GLU A 225 -32.40 -43.15 -63.99
CA GLU A 225 -32.54 -43.65 -65.36
C GLU A 225 -33.14 -42.57 -66.27
N LEU A 226 -34.21 -41.89 -65.84
CA LEU A 226 -34.77 -40.74 -66.54
C LEU A 226 -33.76 -39.61 -66.69
N LYS A 227 -32.96 -39.29 -65.65
CA LYS A 227 -31.85 -38.31 -65.76
C LYS A 227 -30.80 -38.75 -66.80
N LYS A 228 -30.40 -40.03 -66.83
CA LYS A 228 -29.49 -40.59 -67.84
C LYS A 228 -30.08 -40.51 -69.25
N ARG A 229 -31.38 -40.83 -69.40
CA ARG A 229 -32.11 -40.72 -70.68
C ARG A 229 -32.17 -39.28 -71.14
N ILE A 230 -32.61 -38.32 -70.31
CA ILE A 230 -32.61 -36.88 -70.62
C ILE A 230 -31.21 -36.39 -71.02
N ALA A 231 -30.16 -36.78 -70.29
CA ALA A 231 -28.78 -36.43 -70.61
C ALA A 231 -28.26 -37.05 -71.92
N ASN A 232 -28.93 -38.08 -72.46
CA ASN A 232 -28.57 -38.74 -73.70
C ASN A 232 -29.52 -38.43 -74.88
N VAL A 233 -30.74 -37.93 -74.62
CA VAL A 233 -31.72 -37.51 -75.65
C VAL A 233 -31.16 -36.37 -76.53
N GLY A 234 -30.29 -35.51 -76.00
CA GLY A 234 -29.57 -34.51 -76.79
C GLY A 234 -28.41 -35.07 -77.64
N GLY A 235 -28.04 -36.34 -77.47
CA GLY A 235 -26.92 -36.99 -78.15
C GLY A 235 -25.56 -36.32 -77.93
N ALA A 236 -24.59 -36.69 -78.76
CA ALA A 236 -23.28 -36.04 -78.78
C ALA A 236 -23.33 -34.61 -79.34
N ALA A 237 -24.33 -34.29 -80.17
CA ALA A 237 -24.50 -32.98 -80.79
C ALA A 237 -24.87 -31.89 -79.76
N LEU A 238 -25.88 -32.12 -78.91
CA LEU A 238 -26.25 -31.15 -77.87
C LEU A 238 -25.16 -31.00 -76.80
N LYS A 239 -24.42 -32.08 -76.48
CA LYS A 239 -23.25 -32.01 -75.57
C LYS A 239 -22.16 -31.11 -76.17
N LYS A 240 -21.74 -31.36 -77.42
CA LYS A 240 -20.78 -30.50 -78.14
C LYS A 240 -21.26 -29.05 -78.25
N LEU A 241 -22.56 -28.81 -78.50
CA LEU A 241 -23.12 -27.47 -78.56
C LEU A 241 -23.12 -26.79 -77.19
N LYS A 242 -23.45 -27.52 -76.11
CA LYS A 242 -23.41 -27.02 -74.73
C LYS A 242 -21.98 -26.71 -74.28
N ASP A 243 -21.00 -27.51 -74.69
CA ASP A 243 -19.57 -27.28 -74.43
C ASP A 243 -19.02 -26.10 -75.25
N ALA A 244 -19.52 -25.88 -76.46
CA ALA A 244 -19.21 -24.68 -77.24
C ALA A 244 -19.84 -23.42 -76.63
N VAL A 245 -21.11 -23.50 -76.19
CA VAL A 245 -21.83 -22.41 -75.52
C VAL A 245 -21.23 -22.09 -74.15
N SER A 246 -20.75 -23.07 -73.38
CA SER A 246 -20.05 -22.80 -72.11
C SER A 246 -18.68 -22.14 -72.34
N LYS A 247 -17.91 -22.59 -73.33
CA LYS A 247 -16.65 -21.92 -73.73
C LYS A 247 -16.89 -20.50 -74.23
N LEU A 248 -17.91 -20.28 -75.06
CA LEU A 248 -18.31 -18.95 -75.52
C LEU A 248 -18.76 -18.07 -74.35
N ARG A 249 -19.55 -18.61 -73.42
CA ARG A 249 -19.99 -17.89 -72.21
C ARG A 249 -18.82 -17.48 -71.34
N ASN A 250 -17.89 -18.40 -71.04
CA ASN A 250 -16.71 -18.09 -70.25
C ASN A 250 -15.84 -17.04 -70.96
N SER A 251 -15.68 -17.14 -72.29
CA SER A 251 -14.98 -16.13 -73.09
C SER A 251 -15.69 -14.77 -73.04
N VAL A 252 -17.03 -14.74 -73.09
CA VAL A 252 -17.82 -13.50 -72.92
C VAL A 252 -17.66 -12.93 -71.52
N GLU A 253 -17.70 -13.75 -70.46
CA GLU A 253 -17.49 -13.31 -69.08
C GLU A 253 -16.06 -12.76 -68.86
N GLU A 254 -15.03 -13.39 -69.44
CA GLU A 254 -13.66 -12.86 -69.48
C GLU A 254 -13.54 -11.53 -70.22
N LYS A 255 -14.21 -11.40 -71.39
CA LYS A 255 -14.20 -10.15 -72.17
C LYS A 255 -14.98 -9.03 -71.48
N LEU A 256 -16.09 -9.34 -70.80
CA LEU A 256 -16.83 -8.40 -69.96
C LEU A 256 -16.00 -7.96 -68.75
N ALA A 257 -15.30 -8.88 -68.07
CA ALA A 257 -14.38 -8.54 -66.99
C ALA A 257 -13.20 -7.69 -67.48
N CYS A 258 -12.68 -7.95 -68.68
CA CYS A 258 -11.67 -7.11 -69.33
C CYS A 258 -12.23 -5.70 -69.66
N GLY A 259 -13.45 -5.63 -70.21
CA GLY A 259 -14.17 -4.38 -70.47
C GLY A 259 -14.37 -3.56 -69.20
N GLY A 260 -14.82 -4.18 -68.11
CA GLY A 260 -14.96 -3.51 -66.80
C GLY A 260 -13.64 -2.99 -66.24
N ARG A 261 -12.54 -3.73 -66.39
CA ARG A 261 -11.18 -3.24 -66.05
C ARG A 261 -10.77 -2.05 -66.91
N MET A 262 -11.01 -2.10 -68.23
CA MET A 262 -10.71 -0.98 -69.14
C MET A 262 -11.59 0.24 -68.85
N GLU A 263 -12.86 0.06 -68.51
CA GLU A 263 -13.76 1.16 -68.17
C GLU A 263 -13.38 1.81 -66.82
N ALA A 264 -12.98 1.02 -65.82
CA ALA A 264 -12.42 1.52 -64.57
C ALA A 264 -11.12 2.31 -64.81
N GLY A 265 -10.22 1.79 -65.65
CA GLY A 265 -9.02 2.49 -66.11
C GLY A 265 -9.34 3.80 -66.83
N ALA A 266 -10.28 3.79 -67.78
CA ALA A 266 -10.73 4.99 -68.50
C ALA A 266 -11.35 6.04 -67.58
N LYS A 267 -12.11 5.63 -66.54
CA LYS A 267 -12.63 6.53 -65.50
C LYS A 267 -11.49 7.10 -64.64
N ALA A 268 -10.48 6.30 -64.30
CA ALA A 268 -9.30 6.77 -63.57
C ALA A 268 -8.48 7.77 -64.39
N HIS A 269 -8.18 7.47 -65.66
CA HIS A 269 -7.49 8.39 -66.58
C HIS A 269 -8.32 9.66 -66.84
N ARG A 270 -9.65 9.58 -66.97
CA ARG A 270 -10.51 10.76 -67.11
C ARG A 270 -10.44 11.67 -65.88
N ARG A 271 -10.46 11.09 -64.66
CA ARG A 271 -10.24 11.84 -63.40
C ARG A 271 -8.84 12.44 -63.31
N ALA A 272 -7.81 11.74 -63.79
CA ALA A 272 -6.45 12.26 -63.85
C ALA A 272 -6.32 13.44 -64.83
N ILE A 273 -6.92 13.33 -66.02
CA ILE A 273 -6.99 14.43 -67.00
C ILE A 273 -7.74 15.64 -66.41
N GLU A 274 -8.81 15.43 -65.66
CA GLU A 274 -9.54 16.54 -65.03
C GLU A 274 -8.71 17.25 -63.93
N ARG A 275 -7.92 16.51 -63.15
CA ARG A 275 -6.95 17.08 -62.18
C ARG A 275 -5.84 17.84 -62.89
N LEU A 276 -5.20 17.22 -63.88
CA LEU A 276 -4.15 17.86 -64.68
C LEU A 276 -4.67 19.10 -65.40
N LYS A 277 -5.91 19.10 -65.90
CA LYS A 277 -6.54 20.31 -66.45
C LYS A 277 -6.69 21.41 -65.40
N LYS A 278 -7.14 21.09 -64.18
CA LYS A 278 -7.24 22.06 -63.07
C LYS A 278 -5.87 22.61 -62.66
N GLU A 279 -4.84 21.77 -62.63
CA GLU A 279 -3.46 22.17 -62.38
C GLU A 279 -2.90 23.05 -63.51
N VAL A 280 -3.14 22.72 -64.78
CA VAL A 280 -2.74 23.54 -65.94
C VAL A 280 -3.48 24.87 -65.95
N THR A 281 -4.79 24.92 -65.64
CA THR A 281 -5.49 26.21 -65.51
C THR A 281 -4.96 27.05 -64.35
N ARG A 282 -4.62 26.42 -63.20
CA ARG A 282 -4.02 27.12 -62.07
C ARG A 282 -2.64 27.68 -62.45
N GLY A 283 -1.78 26.84 -63.02
CA GLY A 283 -0.45 27.24 -63.50
C GLY A 283 -0.51 28.32 -64.58
N SER A 284 -1.50 28.29 -65.48
CA SER A 284 -1.74 29.35 -66.46
C SER A 284 -2.20 30.66 -65.80
N THR A 285 -3.07 30.61 -64.78
CA THR A 285 -3.42 31.84 -64.02
C THR A 285 -2.29 32.36 -63.13
N GLU A 286 -1.38 31.50 -62.69
CA GLU A 286 -0.17 31.88 -61.95
C GLU A 286 0.88 32.48 -62.90
N ALA A 287 1.07 31.90 -64.09
CA ALA A 287 1.90 32.46 -65.16
C ALA A 287 1.39 33.84 -65.61
N HIS A 288 0.08 34.01 -65.87
CA HIS A 288 -0.46 35.31 -66.27
C HIS A 288 -0.28 36.40 -65.20
N LYS A 289 -0.37 36.04 -63.91
CA LYS A 289 -0.08 36.98 -62.82
C LYS A 289 1.39 37.36 -62.76
N LEU A 290 2.29 36.39 -62.94
CA LEU A 290 3.72 36.65 -63.01
C LEU A 290 4.09 37.48 -64.26
N GLU A 291 3.43 37.26 -65.40
CA GLU A 291 3.57 38.11 -66.59
C GLU A 291 3.09 39.55 -66.33
N GLU A 292 1.93 39.73 -65.67
CA GLU A 292 1.46 41.05 -65.24
C GLU A 292 2.41 41.72 -64.22
N GLU A 293 3.02 40.97 -63.31
CA GLU A 293 3.99 41.48 -62.34
C GLU A 293 5.32 41.86 -63.02
N ILE A 294 5.78 41.06 -63.98
CA ILE A 294 6.96 41.36 -64.81
C ILE A 294 6.72 42.62 -65.66
N GLU A 295 5.55 42.75 -66.29
CA GLU A 295 5.17 43.93 -67.07
C GLU A 295 5.12 45.20 -66.20
N LYS A 296 4.54 45.12 -64.98
CA LYS A 296 4.57 46.23 -64.02
C LYS A 296 6.00 46.56 -63.57
N CYS A 297 6.84 45.56 -63.35
CA CYS A 297 8.26 45.80 -63.05
C CYS A 297 9.02 46.44 -64.22
N ALA A 298 8.72 46.03 -65.47
CA ALA A 298 9.31 46.60 -66.67
C ALA A 298 8.93 48.09 -66.83
N GLN A 299 7.65 48.42 -66.64
CA GLN A 299 7.16 49.80 -66.64
C GLN A 299 7.82 50.63 -65.54
N VAL A 300 7.96 50.11 -64.32
CA VAL A 300 8.69 50.80 -63.24
C VAL A 300 10.17 50.99 -63.59
N THR A 301 10.84 50.02 -64.23
CA THR A 301 12.23 50.23 -64.68
C THR A 301 12.34 51.27 -65.79
N GLU A 302 11.40 51.32 -66.73
CA GLU A 302 11.41 52.32 -67.81
C GLU A 302 11.09 53.72 -67.26
N GLU A 303 10.17 53.84 -66.30
CA GLU A 303 9.94 55.08 -65.53
C GLU A 303 11.19 55.51 -64.74
N MET A 304 11.91 54.57 -64.11
CA MET A 304 13.16 54.85 -63.40
C MET A 304 14.29 55.25 -64.34
N ASP A 305 14.38 54.66 -65.55
CA ASP A 305 15.37 55.06 -66.56
C ASP A 305 15.07 56.47 -67.10
N VAL A 306 13.79 56.81 -67.35
CA VAL A 306 13.39 58.18 -67.73
C VAL A 306 13.70 59.18 -66.61
N GLN A 307 13.42 58.84 -65.35
CA GLN A 307 13.80 59.68 -64.20
C GLN A 307 15.33 59.80 -64.06
N GLY A 308 16.07 58.70 -64.30
CA GLY A 308 17.54 58.68 -64.30
C GLY A 308 18.14 59.58 -65.39
N MET A 309 17.59 59.52 -66.61
CA MET A 309 17.99 60.43 -67.71
C MET A 309 17.66 61.89 -67.37
N ALA A 310 16.48 62.18 -66.82
CA ALA A 310 16.12 63.55 -66.42
C ALA A 310 17.06 64.11 -65.33
N VAL A 311 17.45 63.29 -64.35
CA VAL A 311 18.43 63.69 -63.32
C VAL A 311 19.84 63.88 -63.92
N LEU A 312 20.23 63.09 -64.92
CA LEU A 312 21.49 63.28 -65.64
C LEU A 312 21.48 64.57 -66.48
N GLU A 313 20.39 64.87 -67.18
CA GLU A 313 20.23 66.13 -67.93
C GLU A 313 20.25 67.36 -67.02
N GLU A 314 19.57 67.32 -65.86
CA GLU A 314 19.63 68.40 -64.88
C GLU A 314 21.04 68.53 -64.26
N ARG A 315 21.76 67.43 -64.01
CA ARG A 315 23.18 67.49 -63.61
C ARG A 315 24.03 68.19 -64.67
N ASP A 316 23.87 67.82 -65.95
CA ASP A 316 24.61 68.44 -67.05
C ASP A 316 24.28 69.93 -67.23
N ARG A 317 23.01 70.32 -67.04
CA ARG A 317 22.61 71.74 -67.01
C ARG A 317 23.28 72.49 -65.86
N VAL A 318 23.23 71.96 -64.64
CA VAL A 318 23.88 72.57 -63.47
C VAL A 318 25.39 72.68 -63.66
N GLU A 319 26.05 71.69 -64.26
CA GLU A 319 27.49 71.72 -64.55
C GLU A 319 27.86 72.77 -65.62
N VAL A 320 26.99 72.98 -66.62
CA VAL A 320 27.13 74.08 -67.59
C VAL A 320 26.88 75.43 -66.92
N GLU A 321 25.83 75.55 -66.09
CA GLU A 321 25.53 76.77 -65.35
C GLU A 321 26.68 77.15 -64.40
N GLU A 322 27.24 76.21 -63.65
CA GLU A 322 28.41 76.40 -62.79
C GLU A 322 29.60 76.96 -63.59
N LYS A 323 29.91 76.39 -64.76
CA LYS A 323 30.98 76.89 -65.65
C LYS A 323 30.69 78.29 -66.16
N THR A 324 29.44 78.61 -66.54
CA THR A 324 29.09 79.98 -66.97
C THR A 324 29.11 80.97 -65.80
N LEU A 325 28.74 80.55 -64.59
CA LEU A 325 28.79 81.35 -63.38
C LEU A 325 30.24 81.63 -62.99
N ALA A 326 31.14 80.65 -63.07
CA ALA A 326 32.57 80.85 -62.85
C ALA A 326 33.16 81.90 -63.81
N GLN A 327 32.86 81.80 -65.11
CA GLN A 327 33.28 82.79 -66.11
C GLN A 327 32.68 84.19 -65.86
N LYS A 328 31.39 84.27 -65.49
CA LYS A 328 30.74 85.54 -65.10
C LYS A 328 31.38 86.14 -63.86
N LEU A 329 31.76 85.35 -62.86
CA LEU A 329 32.40 85.79 -61.63
C LEU A 329 33.80 86.36 -61.90
N GLU A 330 34.55 85.74 -62.82
CA GLU A 330 35.83 86.25 -63.30
C GLU A 330 35.68 87.58 -64.06
N ALA A 331 34.69 87.69 -64.94
CA ALA A 331 34.35 88.94 -65.64
C ALA A 331 33.89 90.06 -64.68
N LEU A 332 33.09 89.73 -63.65
CA LEU A 332 32.63 90.66 -62.62
C LEU A 332 33.79 91.17 -61.75
N ARG A 333 34.76 90.31 -61.40
CA ARG A 333 36.00 90.74 -60.73
C ARG A 333 36.79 91.73 -61.60
N ALA A 334 36.88 91.45 -62.91
CA ALA A 334 37.53 92.35 -63.85
C ALA A 334 36.77 93.69 -64.06
N SER A 335 35.44 93.72 -63.94
CA SER A 335 34.67 94.97 -63.95
C SER A 335 34.74 95.74 -62.63
N HIS A 336 34.76 95.04 -61.49
CA HIS A 336 34.87 95.65 -60.16
C HIS A 336 36.17 96.44 -60.03
N ALA A 337 37.31 95.85 -60.41
CA ALA A 337 38.60 96.53 -60.41
C ALA A 337 38.60 97.84 -61.23
N LYS A 338 37.93 97.84 -62.40
CA LYS A 338 37.76 99.04 -63.25
C LYS A 338 36.77 100.07 -62.68
N LEU A 339 35.81 99.63 -61.85
CA LEU A 339 34.88 100.51 -61.17
C LEU A 339 35.51 101.15 -59.93
N GLU A 340 36.35 100.43 -59.19
CA GLU A 340 37.15 101.01 -58.11
C GLU A 340 38.08 102.13 -58.61
N GLU A 341 38.72 101.92 -59.77
CA GLU A 341 39.50 102.94 -60.47
C GLU A 341 38.66 104.22 -60.74
N LYS A 342 37.44 104.08 -61.27
CA LYS A 342 36.52 105.21 -61.52
C LYS A 342 35.94 105.85 -60.26
N VAL A 343 35.62 105.07 -59.23
CA VAL A 343 35.14 105.61 -57.95
C VAL A 343 36.26 106.42 -57.27
N SER A 344 37.53 106.02 -57.44
CA SER A 344 38.67 106.80 -56.94
C SER A 344 38.82 108.15 -57.66
N SER A 345 38.59 108.22 -58.98
CA SER A 345 38.65 109.50 -59.71
C SER A 345 37.47 110.41 -59.38
N LEU A 346 36.25 109.88 -59.33
CA LEU A 346 35.04 110.67 -59.01
C LEU A 346 35.08 111.25 -57.59
N LYS A 347 35.66 110.54 -56.61
CA LYS A 347 35.87 111.08 -55.26
C LYS A 347 36.76 112.33 -55.25
N ASN A 348 37.76 112.39 -56.13
CA ASN A 348 38.62 113.57 -56.26
C ASN A 348 37.88 114.74 -56.93
N GLU A 349 36.96 114.45 -57.86
CA GLU A 349 36.14 115.47 -58.53
C GLU A 349 35.07 116.06 -57.60
N ILE A 350 34.38 115.25 -56.79
CA ILE A 350 33.39 115.71 -55.81
C ILE A 350 34.02 116.70 -54.81
N GLN A 351 35.22 116.39 -54.30
CA GLN A 351 35.97 117.28 -53.40
C GLN A 351 36.28 118.66 -54.04
N MET A 352 36.40 118.75 -55.37
CA MET A 352 36.56 120.04 -56.07
C MET A 352 35.23 120.78 -56.29
N ILE A 353 34.09 120.10 -56.22
CA ILE A 353 32.75 120.71 -56.36
C ILE A 353 32.27 121.23 -55.00
N ASP A 354 32.42 120.46 -53.92
CA ASP A 354 32.07 120.90 -52.56
C ASP A 354 32.81 122.19 -52.18
N ALA A 355 34.11 122.27 -52.50
CA ALA A 355 34.92 123.46 -52.28
C ALA A 355 34.43 124.70 -53.05
N LYS A 356 33.66 124.53 -54.13
CA LYS A 356 33.05 125.62 -54.91
C LYS A 356 31.65 125.98 -54.42
N LEU A 357 30.84 125.02 -53.97
CA LEU A 357 29.53 125.29 -53.38
C LEU A 357 29.65 126.16 -52.12
N ILE A 358 30.71 125.97 -51.33
CA ILE A 358 31.03 126.81 -50.17
C ILE A 358 31.24 128.30 -50.58
N GLN A 359 31.82 128.57 -51.76
CA GLN A 359 32.00 129.95 -52.25
C GLN A 359 30.69 130.66 -52.59
N ILE A 360 29.62 129.91 -52.88
CA ILE A 360 28.35 130.46 -53.36
C ILE A 360 27.45 130.84 -52.18
N ARG A 361 27.29 129.96 -51.18
CA ARG A 361 26.45 130.24 -49.99
C ARG A 361 26.93 131.46 -49.20
N GLU A 362 28.23 131.66 -49.07
CA GLU A 362 28.81 132.85 -48.40
C GLU A 362 28.48 134.17 -49.16
N ALA A 363 28.31 134.12 -50.48
CA ALA A 363 27.91 135.29 -51.26
C ALA A 363 26.43 135.64 -51.07
N GLU A 364 25.55 134.63 -50.95
CA GLU A 364 24.10 134.81 -50.83
C GLU A 364 23.68 135.36 -49.46
N GLU A 365 24.25 134.85 -48.35
CA GLU A 365 23.91 135.33 -47.00
C GLU A 365 24.15 136.84 -46.82
N THR A 366 25.21 137.37 -47.43
CA THR A 366 25.54 138.81 -47.32
C THR A 366 24.59 139.71 -48.12
N GLN A 367 24.00 139.21 -49.21
CA GLN A 367 22.95 139.94 -49.94
C GLN A 367 21.63 140.01 -49.16
N ILE A 368 21.28 138.94 -48.42
CA ILE A 368 20.07 138.90 -47.59
C ILE A 368 20.12 139.98 -46.50
N GLN A 369 21.25 140.12 -45.83
CA GLN A 369 21.46 141.17 -44.81
C GLN A 369 21.32 142.60 -45.36
N LEU A 370 21.65 142.81 -46.64
CA LEU A 370 21.48 144.10 -47.32
C LEU A 370 19.99 144.49 -47.50
N ARG A 371 19.10 143.50 -47.67
CA ARG A 371 17.65 143.71 -47.84
C ARG A 371 16.94 144.01 -46.52
N GLU A 372 17.30 143.33 -45.42
CA GLU A 372 16.61 143.51 -44.13
C GLU A 372 16.84 144.90 -43.51
N GLY A 373 18.06 145.45 -43.59
CA GLY A 373 18.35 146.80 -43.07
C GLY A 373 17.56 147.91 -43.77
N ALA A 374 17.29 147.76 -45.07
CA ALA A 374 16.46 148.70 -45.83
C ALA A 374 14.98 148.68 -45.39
N LEU A 375 14.47 147.51 -45.00
CA LEU A 375 13.09 147.35 -44.50
C LEU A 375 12.88 148.06 -43.15
N GLU A 376 13.86 148.04 -42.25
CA GLU A 376 13.78 148.80 -40.98
C GLU A 376 13.68 150.32 -41.20
N MET A 377 14.36 150.85 -42.22
CA MET A 377 14.34 152.28 -42.54
C MET A 377 12.95 152.75 -42.97
N VAL A 378 12.19 151.90 -43.67
CA VAL A 378 10.80 152.18 -44.08
C VAL A 378 9.82 152.03 -42.90
N ALA A 379 10.07 151.09 -41.98
CA ALA A 379 9.20 150.84 -40.83
C ALA A 379 9.12 152.04 -39.87
N LYS A 380 10.25 152.66 -39.52
CA LYS A 380 10.30 153.79 -38.57
C LYS A 380 9.64 155.06 -39.14
N LEU A 381 9.86 155.36 -40.42
CA LEU A 381 9.16 156.45 -41.12
C LEU A 381 7.64 156.24 -41.14
N ARG A 382 7.16 155.00 -41.31
CA ARG A 382 5.73 154.68 -41.28
C ARG A 382 5.10 154.74 -39.89
N GLN A 383 5.83 154.46 -38.80
CA GLN A 383 5.20 154.30 -37.48
C GLN A 383 4.87 155.62 -36.79
N GLU A 384 5.66 156.69 -36.98
CA GLU A 384 5.32 158.01 -36.42
C GLU A 384 4.48 158.89 -37.38
N LEU A 385 4.53 158.65 -38.70
CA LEU A 385 3.45 159.09 -39.60
C LEU A 385 2.09 158.44 -39.27
N LYS A 386 2.07 157.25 -38.65
CA LYS A 386 0.84 156.67 -38.09
C LYS A 386 0.40 157.26 -36.74
N LYS A 387 1.23 158.10 -36.07
CA LYS A 387 0.77 158.98 -34.98
C LYS A 387 0.19 160.31 -35.47
N ILE A 388 0.36 160.65 -36.75
CA ILE A 388 -0.30 161.82 -37.39
C ILE A 388 -1.79 161.57 -37.67
N ALA A 389 -2.30 160.34 -37.54
CA ALA A 389 -3.68 160.01 -37.86
C ALA A 389 -4.31 158.97 -36.90
N ARG A 390 -5.51 159.32 -36.40
CA ARG A 390 -6.48 158.50 -35.63
C ARG A 390 -6.15 158.33 -34.15
N ASP A 391 -6.87 158.93 -33.21
CA ASP A 391 -8.12 159.73 -33.24
C ASP A 391 -9.44 159.08 -33.73
N ALA A 392 -9.46 158.08 -34.63
CA ALA A 392 -10.70 157.75 -35.35
C ALA A 392 -10.81 156.35 -36.03
N SER A 393 -11.90 155.63 -35.71
CA SER A 393 -12.89 154.95 -36.61
C SER A 393 -12.61 153.72 -37.53
N TYR A 394 -13.44 152.66 -37.35
CA TYR A 394 -14.22 151.81 -38.33
C TYR A 394 -13.67 150.59 -39.17
N SER A 395 -14.17 149.36 -38.89
CA SER A 395 -14.60 148.16 -39.74
C SER A 395 -13.71 147.42 -40.82
N GLY A 396 -14.20 146.30 -41.43
CA GLY A 396 -13.48 145.37 -42.38
C GLY A 396 -14.31 144.67 -43.51
N GLU A 397 -13.81 143.54 -44.11
CA GLU A 397 -14.32 142.61 -45.22
C GLU A 397 -13.88 142.81 -46.74
N GLY A 398 -13.56 141.70 -47.49
CA GLY A 398 -13.97 141.41 -48.92
C GLY A 398 -13.06 141.49 -50.21
N TYR A 399 -13.14 140.46 -51.11
CA TYR A 399 -13.21 140.42 -52.64
C TYR A 399 -12.04 140.35 -53.72
N GLU A 400 -12.41 140.02 -55.00
CA GLU A 400 -11.68 139.61 -56.27
C GLU A 400 -11.63 140.67 -57.43
N VAL A 401 -11.02 140.40 -58.63
CA VAL A 401 -11.44 140.75 -60.05
C VAL A 401 -10.39 140.45 -61.19
N ASP A 402 -10.84 140.44 -62.48
CA ASP A 402 -10.18 140.24 -63.80
C ASP A 402 -9.34 141.43 -64.40
N ASP A 403 -8.76 141.20 -65.61
CA ASP A 403 -8.01 142.11 -66.53
C ASP A 403 -6.46 142.17 -66.26
N ALA A 404 -5.54 142.57 -67.15
CA ALA A 404 -5.60 143.32 -68.41
C ALA A 404 -4.49 142.97 -69.45
N ALA A 405 -4.34 143.80 -70.51
CA ALA A 405 -3.17 143.83 -71.42
C ALA A 405 -1.88 144.32 -70.75
N VAL A 406 -0.74 144.27 -71.47
CA VAL A 406 0.57 144.86 -71.09
C VAL A 406 1.20 144.28 -69.83
N GLU A 407 2.29 143.51 -69.98
CA GLU A 407 3.43 143.60 -69.05
C GLU A 407 4.68 142.91 -69.61
N GLU A 408 5.39 143.67 -70.44
CA GLU A 408 6.78 143.40 -70.83
C GLU A 408 7.74 143.48 -69.61
N ASP A 409 7.23 143.89 -68.43
CA ASP A 409 7.93 143.90 -67.12
C ASP A 409 7.68 142.64 -66.25
N ARG A 410 6.65 141.82 -66.50
CA ARG A 410 6.51 140.51 -65.80
C ARG A 410 7.62 139.50 -66.16
N LEU A 411 8.39 139.83 -67.19
CA LEU A 411 9.70 139.26 -67.51
C LEU A 411 10.77 139.46 -66.41
N TRP A 412 10.50 140.14 -65.29
CA TRP A 412 11.53 140.45 -64.28
C TRP A 412 11.36 139.80 -62.88
N GLU A 413 10.14 139.66 -62.34
CA GLU A 413 9.97 139.05 -61.00
C GLU A 413 9.70 137.54 -61.01
N SER A 414 9.09 136.97 -62.06
CA SER A 414 9.00 135.50 -62.20
C SER A 414 10.38 134.84 -62.32
N GLU A 415 11.41 135.62 -62.63
CA GLU A 415 12.81 135.23 -62.57
C GLU A 415 13.22 134.83 -61.13
N GLN A 416 12.66 135.48 -60.09
CA GLN A 416 12.93 135.12 -58.68
C GLN A 416 12.29 133.80 -58.24
N ASP A 417 11.06 133.50 -58.66
CA ASP A 417 10.42 132.23 -58.29
C ASP A 417 11.04 131.05 -59.06
N ARG A 418 11.55 131.30 -60.28
CA ARG A 418 12.41 130.34 -60.97
C ARG A 418 13.72 130.10 -60.22
N LEU A 419 14.34 131.14 -59.64
CA LEU A 419 15.51 130.98 -58.77
C LEU A 419 15.18 130.10 -57.55
N TRP A 420 14.02 130.26 -56.92
CA TRP A 420 13.65 129.46 -55.74
C TRP A 420 13.29 127.99 -56.06
N ALA A 421 12.60 127.73 -57.18
CA ALA A 421 12.32 126.36 -57.62
C ALA A 421 13.59 125.61 -58.08
N LEU A 422 14.58 126.33 -58.63
CA LEU A 422 15.92 125.79 -58.89
C LEU A 422 16.69 125.45 -57.60
N GLU A 423 16.37 126.11 -56.48
CA GLU A 423 16.85 125.78 -55.14
C GLU A 423 16.27 124.44 -54.65
N GLU A 424 14.99 124.13 -54.94
CA GLU A 424 14.44 122.77 -54.81
C GLU A 424 15.08 121.78 -55.82
N GLU A 425 15.37 122.23 -57.04
CA GLU A 425 16.04 121.43 -58.08
C GLU A 425 17.52 121.11 -57.76
N GLN A 426 18.12 121.75 -56.75
CA GLN A 426 19.36 121.28 -56.11
C GLN A 426 19.11 120.46 -54.84
N LYS A 427 18.15 120.84 -53.98
CA LYS A 427 17.78 120.06 -52.79
C LYS A 427 17.43 118.61 -53.09
N ARG A 428 16.65 118.36 -54.15
CA ARG A 428 16.30 117.00 -54.54
C ARG A 428 17.42 116.26 -55.29
N ARG A 429 18.50 116.96 -55.68
CA ARG A 429 19.78 116.39 -56.14
C ARG A 429 20.78 116.20 -55.00
N GLU A 430 20.51 116.73 -53.80
CA GLU A 430 21.11 116.29 -52.53
C GLU A 430 20.37 115.06 -51.95
N GLU A 431 19.25 114.61 -52.55
CA GLU A 431 18.47 113.42 -52.16
C GLU A 431 18.45 112.25 -53.18
N GLU A 432 18.89 112.47 -54.43
CA GLU A 432 19.19 111.41 -55.43
C GLU A 432 20.63 110.86 -55.27
#